data_AF-A0A7C5XJB0-F1
#
_entry.id   AF-A0A7C5XJB0-F1
#
_cell.length_a   1.000
_cell.length_b   1.000
_cell.length_c   1.000
_cell.angle_alpha   90.00
_cell.angle_beta   90.00
_cell.angle_gamma   90.00
#
_symmetry.space_group_name_H-M   'P 1'
#
loop_
_entity.id
_entity.type
_entity.pdbx_description
1 polymer ?
#
loop_
_entity_poly.entity_id
_entity_poly.type
_entity_poly.pdbx_seq_one_letter_code
_entity_poly.pdbx_strand_id
1 'polypeptide(L)' 'MIIRVCNEELVKEALRLGADEAHCEGDKLIVTWSRDEEPPCSLKCLVIQTMSEINRRTH' A
#
# COMPACT_ATOMS: atom_id res chain seq x y z
N MET A 1 -9.84 -6.23 -14.20
CA MET A 1 -8.96 -5.79 -13.09
C MET A 1 -7.63 -6.51 -13.26
N ILE A 2 -6.52 -5.79 -13.40
CA ILE A 2 -5.18 -6.40 -13.50
C ILE A 2 -4.69 -6.61 -12.07
N ILE A 3 -4.54 -7.86 -11.64
CA ILE A 3 -3.95 -8.20 -10.35
C ILE A 3 -2.43 -8.12 -10.51
N ARG A 4 -1.79 -7.21 -9.79
CA ARG A 4 -0.33 -7.10 -9.75
C ARG A 4 0.19 -7.88 -8.55
N VAL A 5 1.19 -8.72 -8.79
CA VAL A 5 1.96 -9.39 -7.73
C VAL A 5 2.86 -8.35 -7.07
N CYS A 6 2.93 -8.34 -5.75
CA CYS A 6 3.83 -7.45 -5.01
C CYS A 6 5.29 -7.62 -5.48
N ASN A 7 5.97 -6.50 -5.68
CA ASN A 7 7.38 -6.46 -6.04
C ASN A 7 8.03 -5.19 -5.47
N GLU A 8 9.34 -5.09 -5.57
CA GLU A 8 10.09 -3.93 -5.05
C GLU A 8 9.64 -2.59 -5.64
N GLU A 9 9.21 -2.56 -6.91
CA GLU A 9 8.74 -1.32 -7.54
C GLU A 9 7.44 -0.83 -6.90
N LEU A 10 6.50 -1.74 -6.63
CA LEU A 10 5.24 -1.41 -5.96
C LEU A 10 5.46 -0.97 -4.51
N VAL A 11 6.43 -1.57 -3.81
CA VAL A 11 6.83 -1.13 -2.46
C VAL A 11 7.38 0.31 -2.50
N LYS A 12 8.32 0.60 -3.42
CA LYS A 12 8.86 1.95 -3.60
C LYS A 12 7.78 2.95 -3.97
N GLU A 13 6.83 2.56 -4.82
CA GLU A 13 5.71 3.41 -5.21
C GLU A 13 4.78 3.72 -4.03
N ALA A 14 4.44 2.73 -3.20
CA ALA A 14 3.62 2.95 -2.00
C ALA A 14 4.27 3.96 -1.03
N LEU A 15 5.58 3.82 -0.79
CA LEU A 15 6.35 4.77 0.01
C LEU A 15 6.38 6.17 -0.61
N ARG A 16 6.57 6.27 -1.93
CA ARG A 16 6.53 7.54 -2.68
C ARG A 16 5.16 8.22 -2.58
N LEU A 17 4.09 7.43 -2.51
CA LEU A 17 2.72 7.91 -2.32
C LEU A 17 2.39 8.27 -0.87
N GLY A 18 3.36 8.16 0.05
CA GLY A 18 3.26 8.66 1.42
C GLY A 18 2.91 7.61 2.47
N ALA A 19 2.92 6.32 2.12
CA ALA A 19 2.86 5.26 3.12
C ALA A 19 4.02 5.36 4.11
N ASP A 20 3.75 5.08 5.38
CA ASP A 20 4.77 5.11 6.43
C ASP A 20 5.68 3.87 6.33
N GLU A 21 5.08 2.72 6.02
CA GLU A 21 5.78 1.48 5.76
C GLU A 21 5.09 0.76 4.59
N ALA A 22 5.87 0.04 3.79
CA ALA A 22 5.35 -0.85 2.76
C ALA A 22 6.28 -2.06 2.60
N HIS A 23 5.73 -3.25 2.46
CA HIS A 23 6.49 -4.47 2.22
C HIS A 23 5.63 -5.53 1.50
N CYS A 24 6.28 -6.56 0.96
CA CYS A 24 5.58 -7.70 0.37
C CYS A 24 5.41 -8.82 1.41
N GLU A 25 4.19 -9.35 1.50
CA GLU A 25 3.87 -10.59 2.22
C GLU A 25 3.32 -11.60 1.21
N GLY A 26 4.20 -12.47 0.70
CA GLY A 26 3.91 -13.27 -0.48
C GLY A 26 3.63 -12.38 -1.69
N ASP A 27 2.49 -12.58 -2.35
CA ASP A 27 2.07 -11.79 -3.51
C ASP A 27 1.35 -10.48 -3.14
N LYS A 28 1.10 -10.24 -1.85
CA LYS A 28 0.37 -9.07 -1.35
C LYS A 28 1.31 -7.95 -0.94
N LEU A 29 0.92 -6.72 -1.23
CA LEU A 29 1.58 -5.50 -0.76
C LEU A 29 0.94 -5.06 0.55
N ILE A 30 1.66 -5.10 1.66
CA ILE A 30 1.17 -4.59 2.94
C ILE A 30 1.60 -3.13 3.05
N VAL A 31 0.66 -2.24 3.32
CA VAL A 31 0.91 -0.80 3.45
C VAL A 31 0.46 -0.34 4.83
N THR A 32 1.33 0.36 5.56
CA THR A 32 0.97 1.00 6.84
C THR A 32 0.70 2.48 6.61
N TRP A 33 -0.41 2.96 7.18
CA TRP A 33 -0.78 4.37 7.20
C TRP A 33 -1.18 4.79 8.62
N SER A 34 -0.46 5.75 9.16
CA SER A 34 -0.55 6.21 10.56
C SER A 34 -1.05 7.64 10.69
N ARG A 35 -1.29 8.33 9.56
CA ARG A 35 -1.83 9.70 9.57
C ARG A 35 -3.33 9.67 9.81
N ASP A 36 -3.83 10.68 10.51
CA ASP A 36 -5.27 10.88 10.76
C ASP A 36 -6.04 11.18 9.48
N GLU A 37 -5.36 11.76 8.48
CA GLU A 37 -5.93 12.03 7.17
C GLU A 37 -6.16 10.75 6.37
N GLU A 38 -7.13 10.79 5.45
CA GLU A 38 -7.36 9.68 4.53
C GLU A 38 -6.15 9.46 3.59
N PRO A 39 -5.75 8.20 3.33
CA PRO A 39 -4.72 7.91 2.35
C PRO A 39 -5.10 8.45 0.96
N PRO A 40 -4.12 8.93 0.16
CA PRO A 40 -4.40 9.44 -1.16
C PRO A 40 -5.02 8.37 -2.07
N CYS A 41 -5.90 8.78 -2.99
CA CYS A 41 -6.61 7.86 -3.89
C CYS A 41 -5.65 6.99 -4.73
N SER A 42 -4.49 7.52 -5.11
CA SER A 42 -3.43 6.78 -5.80
C SER A 42 -2.92 5.58 -4.99
N LEU A 43 -2.73 5.76 -3.67
CA LEU A 43 -2.30 4.68 -2.77
C LEU A 43 -3.41 3.65 -2.57
N LYS A 44 -4.67 4.10 -2.43
CA LYS A 44 -5.83 3.20 -2.36
C LYS A 44 -6.00 2.37 -3.64
N CYS A 45 -5.82 2.99 -4.81
CA CYS A 45 -5.86 2.29 -6.09
C CYS A 45 -4.74 1.24 -6.21
N LEU A 46 -3.53 1.56 -5.74
CA LEU A 46 -2.40 0.63 -5.74
C LEU A 46 -2.75 -0.64 -4.94
N VAL A 47 -3.29 -0.45 -3.74
CA VAL A 47 -3.67 -1.53 -2.83
C VAL A 47 -4.81 -2.40 -3.41
N ILE A 48 -5.81 -1.79 -4.05
CA ILE A 48 -6.88 -2.54 -4.73
C ILE A 48 -6.32 -3.38 -5.88
N GLN A 49 -5.38 -2.83 -6.66
CA GLN A 49 -4.75 -3.52 -7.80
C GLN A 49 -3.86 -4.69 -7.37
N THR A 50 -3.38 -4.69 -6.13
CA THR A 50 -2.56 -5.76 -5.55
C THR A 50 -3.33 -6.65 -4.56
N MET A 51 -4.67 -6.55 -4.51
CA MET A 51 -5.53 -7.29 -3.55
C MET A 51 -5.02 -7.23 -2.11
N SER A 52 -4.59 -6.04 -1.73
CA SER A 52 -3.76 -5.77 -0.58
C SER A 52 -4.52 -5.02 0.52
N GLU A 53 -3.88 -4.78 1.65
CA GLU A 53 -4.51 -4.16 2.82
C GLU A 53 -3.72 -2.92 3.27
N ILE A 54 -4.45 -1.88 3.70
CA ILE A 54 -3.87 -0.73 4.40
C ILE A 54 -4.10 -0.95 5.89
N ASN A 55 -3.02 -1.20 6.64
CA ASN A 55 -3.04 -1.25 8.09
C ASN A 55 -3.05 0.18 8.64
N ARG A 56 -4.19 0.58 9.22
CA ARG A 56 -4.27 1.82 9.98
C ARG A 56 -3.64 1.61 11.35
N ARG A 57 -2.51 2.26 11.61
CA ARG A 57 -1.94 2.29 12.95
C ARG A 57 -2.54 3.50 13.67
N THR A 58 -3.69 3.31 14.31
CA THR A 58 -4.25 4.30 15.25
C THR A 58 -3.41 4.29 16.52
N HIS A 59 -2.86 5.44 16.88
CA HIS A 59 -2.06 5.64 18.08
C HIS A 59 -2.94 5.78 19.34
#